data_AF-A0A956MFX6-F1
#
_entry.id   AF-A0A956MFX6-F1
#
_cell.length_a   1.000
_cell.length_b   1.000
_cell.length_c   1.000
_cell.angle_alpha   90.00
_cell.angle_beta   90.00
_cell.angle_gamma   90.00
#
_symmetry.space_group_name_H-M   'P 1'
#
loop_
_entity.id
_entity.type
_entity.pdbx_description
1 polymer ?
#
loop_
_entity_poly.entity_id
_entity_poly.type
_entity_poly.pdbx_seq_one_letter_code
_entity_poly.pdbx_strand_id
1 'polypeptide(L)'
;RGSARPPRLPPSTLGYRGLLIEHVREPGRRRPSGLPARARVAAGWLYTEEDARPVRDPGLEDQILSPTGPLRLTGFGPEFSDRAAEESERFRWVLSNFDFGRIRWPLRQVCRCAPLWEPAWWNDAGTVQWSNNCYNYGTNYRSDTYAQPGLAAGAMYGAITCAEVRAGAIADALLLAAKANNRCPKEGHLVALVVGPGWDFHWYRKGRNGYWTHKPGGTPATDRDNSGHLITDPRTADRGGYTDFCTFMVVMHGHVKVK
;
A
#
# COMPACT_ATOMS: atom_id res chain seq x y z
N ARG A 1 0.63 -27.60 -0.89
CA ARG A 1 0.66 -26.22 -0.36
C ARG A 1 2.14 -25.83 -0.29
N GLY A 2 2.62 -25.02 -1.25
CA GLY A 2 4.04 -24.65 -1.29
C GLY A 2 4.37 -23.72 -0.14
N SER A 3 5.28 -24.14 0.74
CA SER A 3 5.83 -23.28 1.79
C SER A 3 6.55 -22.12 1.13
N ALA A 4 5.91 -20.95 1.08
CA ALA A 4 6.62 -19.72 0.76
C ALA A 4 7.73 -19.57 1.81
N ARG A 5 9.00 -19.63 1.39
CA ARG A 5 10.13 -19.33 2.26
C ARG A 5 9.89 -17.96 2.88
N PRO A 6 10.07 -17.80 4.20
CA PRO A 6 9.94 -16.48 4.81
C PRO A 6 10.92 -15.51 4.13
N PRO A 7 10.48 -14.27 3.82
CA PRO A 7 11.37 -13.26 3.27
C PRO A 7 12.54 -13.04 4.24
N ARG A 8 13.71 -12.69 3.69
CA ARG A 8 14.88 -12.37 4.53
C ARG A 8 14.52 -11.19 5.44
N LEU A 9 14.85 -11.32 6.74
CA LEU A 9 14.75 -10.23 7.70
C LEU A 9 15.42 -8.99 7.09
N PRO A 10 14.70 -7.87 6.92
CA PRO A 10 15.32 -6.65 6.43
C PRO A 10 16.41 -6.23 7.41
N PRO A 11 17.61 -5.84 6.91
CA PRO A 11 18.71 -5.41 7.76
C PRO A 11 18.24 -4.30 8.72
N SER A 12 18.75 -4.31 9.95
CA SER A 12 18.47 -3.27 10.94
C SER A 12 19.19 -1.99 10.55
N THR A 13 18.66 -1.28 9.56
CA THR A 13 19.04 0.09 9.25
C THR A 13 18.16 1.02 10.08
N LEU A 14 18.76 2.00 10.75
CA LEU A 14 18.04 3.13 11.35
C LEU A 14 17.04 3.68 10.30
N GLY A 15 15.73 3.60 10.60
CA GLY A 15 14.67 4.07 9.70
C GLY A 15 13.63 3.05 9.23
N TYR A 16 13.64 1.81 9.73
CA TYR A 16 12.60 0.83 9.38
C TYR A 16 11.40 0.85 10.37
N ARG A 17 10.15 0.88 9.85
CA ARG A 17 8.89 0.77 10.63
C ARG A 17 8.63 -0.69 11.02
N GLY A 18 8.60 -1.00 12.32
CA GLY A 18 8.31 -2.33 12.86
C GLY A 18 8.40 -2.36 14.39
N LEU A 19 8.07 -3.51 15.00
CA LEU A 19 8.17 -3.72 16.45
C LEU A 19 9.29 -4.71 16.76
N LEU A 20 10.14 -4.37 17.74
CA LEU A 20 11.09 -5.29 18.35
C LEU A 20 10.62 -5.57 19.78
N ILE A 21 10.39 -6.85 20.06
CA ILE A 21 9.93 -7.35 21.36
C ILE A 21 11.06 -8.20 21.91
N GLU A 22 11.64 -7.77 23.03
CA GLU A 22 12.75 -8.47 23.68
C GLU A 22 12.40 -8.75 25.12
N HIS A 23 12.72 -9.96 25.57
CA HIS A 23 12.65 -10.29 26.98
C HIS A 23 13.83 -9.63 27.71
N VAL A 24 13.54 -8.62 28.53
CA VAL A 24 14.52 -8.07 29.46
C VAL A 24 14.80 -9.13 30.53
N ARG A 25 16.07 -9.53 30.68
CA ARG A 25 16.46 -10.50 31.71
C ARG A 25 16.40 -9.83 33.09
N GLU A 26 15.39 -10.18 33.88
CA GLU A 26 15.38 -9.87 35.31
C GLU A 26 16.14 -10.96 36.09
N PRO A 27 17.09 -10.61 36.98
CA PRO A 27 17.76 -11.58 37.84
C PRO A 27 16.73 -12.41 38.63
N GLY A 28 16.83 -13.74 38.54
CA GLY A 28 15.95 -14.67 39.28
C GLY A 28 14.63 -15.03 38.61
N ARG A 29 14.22 -14.38 37.52
CA ARG A 29 12.97 -14.69 36.81
C ARG A 29 13.24 -15.52 35.56
N ARG A 30 12.74 -16.77 35.53
CA ARG A 30 12.85 -17.62 34.33
C ARG A 30 11.90 -17.12 33.25
N ARG A 31 12.38 -17.12 32.00
CA ARG A 31 11.56 -16.85 30.81
C ARG A 31 10.36 -17.81 30.79
N PRO A 32 9.12 -17.32 30.57
CA PRO A 32 7.97 -18.19 30.35
C PRO A 32 8.23 -19.18 29.21
N SER A 33 7.83 -20.44 29.40
CA SER A 33 7.95 -21.47 28.35
C SER A 33 7.04 -21.13 27.17
N GLY A 34 7.54 -21.32 25.94
CA GLY A 34 6.77 -21.09 24.72
C GLY A 34 6.78 -19.66 24.16
N LEU A 35 7.43 -18.70 24.83
CA LEU A 35 7.68 -17.36 24.26
C LEU A 35 9.12 -17.22 23.74
N PRO A 36 9.32 -16.59 22.57
CA PRO A 36 10.65 -16.39 22.01
C PRO A 36 11.44 -15.37 22.85
N ALA A 37 12.77 -15.51 22.92
CA ALA A 37 13.61 -14.51 23.62
C ALA A 37 13.54 -13.13 22.95
N ARG A 38 13.47 -13.13 21.62
CA ARG A 38 13.26 -11.94 20.80
C ARG A 38 12.27 -12.24 19.69
N ALA A 39 11.43 -11.27 19.40
CA ALA A 39 10.49 -11.29 18.29
C ALA A 39 10.54 -9.96 17.57
N ARG A 40 10.48 -9.99 16.23
CA ARG A 40 10.39 -8.79 15.40
C ARG A 40 9.15 -8.86 14.53
N VAL A 41 8.31 -7.82 14.58
CA VAL A 41 7.21 -7.62 13.64
C VAL A 41 7.66 -6.62 12.59
N ALA A 42 7.64 -7.04 11.33
CA ALA A 42 8.13 -6.26 10.20
C ALA A 42 7.50 -6.73 8.89
N ALA A 43 6.99 -5.79 8.08
CA ALA A 43 6.45 -6.05 6.74
C ALA A 43 5.33 -7.11 6.74
N GLY A 44 4.53 -7.17 7.80
CA GLY A 44 3.46 -8.17 7.95
C GLY A 44 3.93 -9.58 8.34
N TRP A 45 5.18 -9.72 8.79
CA TRP A 45 5.75 -10.97 9.31
C TRP A 45 6.21 -10.83 10.75
N LEU A 46 5.98 -11.87 11.53
CA LEU A 46 6.57 -12.09 12.85
C LEU A 46 7.79 -13.01 12.67
N TYR A 47 8.96 -12.49 13.00
CA TYR A 47 10.22 -13.21 13.03
C TYR A 47 10.59 -13.52 14.48
N THR A 48 10.95 -14.77 14.75
CA THR A 48 11.49 -15.23 16.03
C THR A 48 12.89 -15.81 15.82
N GLU A 49 13.52 -16.30 16.88
CA GLU A 49 14.79 -17.03 16.77
C GLU A 49 14.64 -18.37 16.03
N GLU A 50 13.44 -18.95 16.05
CA GLU A 50 13.17 -20.31 15.57
C GLU A 50 12.50 -20.32 14.19
N ASP A 51 11.64 -19.34 13.93
CA ASP A 51 10.78 -19.32 12.74
C ASP A 51 10.41 -17.90 12.30
N ALA A 52 9.78 -17.82 11.13
CA ALA A 52 9.15 -16.60 10.64
C ALA A 52 7.80 -16.94 10.02
N ARG A 53 6.77 -16.23 10.46
CA ARG A 53 5.38 -16.51 10.11
C ARG A 53 4.61 -15.21 9.79
N PRO A 54 3.62 -15.24 8.88
CA PRO A 54 2.78 -14.07 8.66
C PRO A 54 2.09 -13.65 9.95
N VAL A 55 2.02 -12.35 10.20
CA VAL A 55 1.20 -11.83 11.30
C VAL A 55 -0.25 -12.11 10.95
N ARG A 56 -1.02 -12.61 11.93
CA ARG A 56 -2.46 -12.90 11.71
C ARG A 56 -3.24 -11.64 11.39
N ASP A 57 -2.83 -10.51 11.97
CA ASP A 57 -3.39 -9.19 11.71
C ASP A 57 -2.36 -8.30 10.98
N PRO A 58 -2.56 -7.98 9.69
CA PRO A 58 -1.70 -7.05 8.96
C PRO A 58 -1.65 -5.64 9.55
N GLY A 59 -2.64 -5.24 10.35
CA GLY A 59 -2.73 -3.96 11.05
C GLY A 59 -2.09 -3.95 12.43
N LEU A 60 -1.46 -5.04 12.90
CA LEU A 60 -0.90 -5.15 14.25
C LEU A 60 0.03 -3.99 14.62
N GLU A 61 0.94 -3.61 13.72
CA GLU A 61 1.87 -2.49 13.96
C GLU A 61 1.12 -1.16 14.13
N ASP A 62 0.08 -0.94 13.33
CA ASP A 62 -0.73 0.27 13.39
C ASP A 62 -1.63 0.28 14.64
N GLN A 63 -2.21 -0.85 15.02
CA GLN A 63 -3.01 -0.96 16.26
C GLN A 63 -2.21 -0.61 17.51
N ILE A 64 -0.93 -1.01 17.57
CA ILE A 64 -0.07 -0.72 18.71
C ILE A 64 0.43 0.72 18.68
N LEU A 65 0.82 1.22 17.50
CA LEU A 65 1.57 2.48 17.35
C LEU A 65 0.71 3.70 16.93
N SER A 66 -0.54 3.48 16.52
CA SER A 66 -1.45 4.53 16.08
C SER A 66 -1.70 5.56 17.19
N PRO A 67 -2.19 6.77 16.86
CA PRO A 67 -2.51 7.80 17.85
C PRO A 67 -3.49 7.33 18.95
N THR A 68 -4.34 6.35 18.64
CA THR A 68 -5.30 5.73 19.56
C THR A 68 -4.84 4.37 20.09
N GLY A 69 -3.64 3.93 19.73
CA GLY A 69 -3.07 2.67 20.17
C GLY A 69 -2.63 2.70 21.63
N PRO A 70 -2.59 1.53 22.30
CA PRO A 70 -2.28 1.44 23.72
C PRO A 70 -0.92 2.08 24.03
N LEU A 71 0.08 1.91 23.16
CA LEU A 71 1.42 2.47 23.42
C LEU A 71 1.43 4.00 23.46
N ARG A 72 0.62 4.66 22.62
CA ARG A 72 0.53 6.13 22.59
C ARG A 72 -0.31 6.66 23.74
N LEU A 73 -1.32 5.91 24.17
CA LEU A 73 -2.23 6.31 25.25
C LEU A 73 -1.62 6.12 26.65
N THR A 74 -0.92 5.01 26.90
CA THR A 74 -0.42 4.64 28.23
C THR A 74 1.10 4.73 28.36
N GLY A 75 1.83 4.95 27.28
CA GLY A 75 3.29 4.77 27.24
C GLY A 75 3.68 3.31 27.55
N PHE A 76 4.91 3.09 28.02
CA PHE A 76 5.42 1.76 28.47
C PHE A 76 5.17 1.51 29.97
N GLY A 77 4.19 2.19 30.58
CA GLY A 77 3.84 1.98 31.98
C GLY A 77 3.18 0.63 32.25
N PRO A 78 2.95 0.26 33.53
CA PRO A 78 2.23 -0.97 33.90
C PRO A 78 0.87 -1.11 33.20
N GLU A 79 0.16 0.02 33.04
CA GLU A 79 -1.14 0.14 32.37
C GLU A 79 -1.13 -0.32 30.90
N PHE A 80 0.03 -0.28 30.24
CA PHE A 80 0.17 -0.77 28.87
C PHE A 80 -0.15 -2.25 28.77
N SER A 81 0.36 -3.05 29.72
CA SER A 81 0.21 -4.50 29.69
C SER A 81 -1.26 -4.89 29.90
N ASP A 82 -1.94 -4.20 30.80
CA ASP A 82 -3.36 -4.40 31.07
C ASP A 82 -4.20 -4.02 29.86
N ARG A 83 -3.94 -2.84 29.26
CA ARG A 83 -4.66 -2.39 28.06
C ARG A 83 -4.42 -3.29 26.85
N ALA A 84 -3.18 -3.77 26.67
CA ALA A 84 -2.85 -4.72 25.61
C ALA A 84 -3.54 -6.08 25.81
N ALA A 85 -3.69 -6.53 27.05
CA ALA A 85 -4.43 -7.74 27.39
C ALA A 85 -5.93 -7.58 27.11
N GLU A 86 -6.54 -6.47 27.54
CA GLU A 86 -7.95 -6.13 27.26
C GLU A 86 -8.24 -6.08 25.76
N GLU A 87 -7.41 -5.39 24.98
CA GLU A 87 -7.57 -5.33 23.52
C GLU A 87 -7.42 -6.73 22.90
N SER A 88 -6.47 -7.54 23.36
CA SER A 88 -6.30 -8.92 22.90
C SER A 88 -7.55 -9.77 23.15
N GLU A 89 -8.19 -9.60 24.31
CA GLU A 89 -9.44 -10.28 24.65
C GLU A 89 -10.62 -9.78 23.81
N ARG A 90 -10.75 -8.46 23.63
CA ARG A 90 -11.74 -7.85 22.75
C ARG A 90 -11.63 -8.39 21.33
N PHE A 91 -10.41 -8.48 20.78
CA PHE A 91 -10.16 -9.05 19.47
C PHE A 91 -10.49 -10.54 19.39
N ARG A 92 -10.11 -11.33 20.40
CA ARG A 92 -10.52 -12.75 20.46
C ARG A 92 -12.03 -12.89 20.44
N TRP A 93 -12.73 -12.07 21.22
CA TRP A 93 -14.19 -12.06 21.26
C TRP A 93 -14.79 -11.69 19.91
N VAL A 94 -14.27 -10.67 19.22
CA VAL A 94 -14.71 -10.30 17.86
C VAL A 94 -14.50 -11.47 16.91
N LEU A 95 -13.32 -12.10 16.93
CA LEU A 95 -13.01 -13.24 16.07
C LEU A 95 -13.88 -14.48 16.35
N SER A 96 -14.33 -14.68 17.60
CA SER A 96 -15.18 -15.82 17.96
C SER A 96 -16.68 -15.58 17.76
N ASN A 97 -17.15 -14.33 17.89
CA ASN A 97 -18.58 -14.02 17.90
C ASN A 97 -19.09 -13.35 16.61
N PHE A 98 -18.20 -12.74 15.83
CA PHE A 98 -18.55 -12.25 14.51
C PHE A 98 -18.26 -13.33 13.46
N ASP A 99 -19.31 -13.86 12.83
CA ASP A 99 -19.15 -14.63 11.59
C ASP A 99 -18.75 -13.65 10.48
N PHE A 100 -17.45 -13.54 10.24
CA PHE A 100 -16.89 -12.74 9.15
C PHE A 100 -17.29 -13.23 7.75
N GLY A 101 -18.18 -14.23 7.67
CA GLY A 101 -18.28 -15.12 6.53
C GLY A 101 -16.96 -15.85 6.34
N ARG A 102 -16.96 -16.93 5.56
CA ARG A 102 -15.69 -17.47 5.06
C ARG A 102 -15.05 -16.41 4.16
N ILE A 103 -14.19 -15.56 4.72
CA ILE A 103 -13.18 -14.84 3.93
C ILE A 103 -12.40 -15.94 3.23
N ARG A 104 -12.68 -16.15 1.94
CA ARG A 104 -12.01 -17.16 1.11
C ARG A 104 -10.56 -16.75 0.98
N TRP A 105 -9.75 -17.17 1.95
CA TRP A 105 -8.31 -17.08 1.89
C TRP A 105 -7.76 -18.24 1.05
N PRO A 106 -6.90 -17.96 0.06
CA PRO A 106 -6.37 -16.64 -0.25
C PRO A 106 -7.37 -15.79 -1.04
N LEU A 107 -7.49 -14.51 -0.68
CA LEU A 107 -7.95 -13.47 -1.60
C LEU A 107 -7.18 -13.71 -2.90
N ARG A 108 -7.88 -14.05 -3.99
CA ARG A 108 -7.25 -14.45 -5.25
C ARG A 108 -6.27 -13.34 -5.66
N GLN A 109 -4.97 -13.58 -5.48
CA GLN A 109 -3.92 -12.65 -5.89
C GLN A 109 -3.83 -12.70 -7.41
N VAL A 110 -4.60 -11.85 -8.08
CA VAL A 110 -4.64 -11.77 -9.54
C VAL A 110 -3.37 -11.11 -10.06
N CYS A 111 -2.93 -10.01 -9.42
CA CYS A 111 -1.72 -9.29 -9.78
C CYS A 111 -0.65 -9.42 -8.68
N ARG A 112 0.26 -10.39 -8.81
CA ARG A 112 1.27 -10.69 -7.77
C ARG A 112 2.22 -9.51 -7.49
N CYS A 113 2.61 -8.79 -8.53
CA CYS A 113 3.54 -7.66 -8.43
C CYS A 113 2.84 -6.31 -8.21
N ALA A 114 1.51 -6.24 -8.12
CA ALA A 114 0.85 -4.98 -7.83
C ALA A 114 1.15 -4.49 -6.39
N PRO A 115 1.22 -3.17 -6.16
CA PRO A 115 1.27 -2.59 -4.83
C PRO A 115 0.07 -3.02 -3.96
N LEU A 116 0.27 -3.01 -2.65
CA LEU A 116 -0.82 -3.24 -1.69
C LEU A 116 -1.80 -2.05 -1.71
N TRP A 117 -3.05 -2.34 -1.38
CA TRP A 117 -4.05 -1.31 -1.15
C TRP A 117 -3.93 -0.81 0.29
N GLU A 118 -3.32 0.36 0.45
CA GLU A 118 -3.00 0.96 1.75
C GLU A 118 -3.48 2.42 1.78
N PRO A 119 -4.79 2.69 1.76
CA PRO A 119 -5.33 4.04 1.65
C PRO A 119 -4.88 4.95 2.80
N ALA A 120 -4.79 4.41 4.01
CA ALA A 120 -4.33 5.16 5.19
C ALA A 120 -2.89 5.64 5.06
N TRP A 121 -2.05 4.94 4.27
CA TRP A 121 -0.73 5.47 3.94
C TRP A 121 -0.93 6.81 3.24
N TRP A 122 -1.84 6.93 2.26
CA TRP A 122 -2.01 8.08 1.35
C TRP A 122 -2.94 9.18 1.86
N ASN A 123 -3.76 8.89 2.86
CA ASN A 123 -4.89 9.72 3.27
C ASN A 123 -4.68 10.22 4.72
N ASP A 124 -3.64 11.02 4.95
CA ASP A 124 -3.33 11.57 6.27
C ASP A 124 -4.12 12.87 6.58
N ALA A 125 -4.96 13.35 5.66
CA ALA A 125 -5.59 14.68 5.71
C ALA A 125 -4.59 15.85 5.89
N GLY A 126 -3.32 15.61 5.56
CA GLY A 126 -2.21 16.51 5.79
C GLY A 126 -1.25 16.52 4.60
N THR A 127 0.02 16.77 4.89
CA THR A 127 1.05 16.98 3.87
C THR A 127 1.15 15.81 2.89
N VAL A 128 1.02 14.56 3.35
CA VAL A 128 1.12 13.41 2.45
C VAL A 128 -0.04 13.43 1.44
N GLN A 129 -1.25 13.64 1.91
CA GLN A 129 -2.44 13.64 1.06
C GLN A 129 -2.43 14.82 0.09
N TRP A 130 -2.05 16.03 0.55
CA TRP A 130 -2.09 17.24 -0.28
C TRP A 130 -0.91 17.33 -1.26
N SER A 131 0.24 16.73 -0.95
CA SER A 131 1.44 16.78 -1.79
C SER A 131 1.62 15.57 -2.72
N ASN A 132 0.72 14.58 -2.70
CA ASN A 132 0.79 13.44 -3.61
C ASN A 132 -0.49 13.29 -4.42
N ASN A 133 -0.34 13.30 -5.75
CA ASN A 133 -1.46 13.27 -6.68
C ASN A 133 -1.67 11.86 -7.29
N CYS A 134 -2.45 11.81 -8.38
CA CYS A 134 -2.74 10.58 -9.12
C CYS A 134 -1.49 9.91 -9.70
N TYR A 135 -0.48 10.69 -10.11
CA TYR A 135 0.75 10.17 -10.70
C TYR A 135 1.67 9.58 -9.63
N ASN A 136 1.81 10.24 -8.48
CA ASN A 136 2.48 9.67 -7.30
C ASN A 136 1.83 8.34 -6.88
N TYR A 137 0.51 8.35 -6.76
CA TYR A 137 -0.26 7.17 -6.39
C TYR A 137 -0.08 6.04 -7.41
N GLY A 138 -0.24 6.37 -8.69
CA GLY A 138 -0.13 5.47 -9.84
C GLY A 138 1.22 4.79 -9.89
N THR A 139 2.31 5.54 -9.78
CA THR A 139 3.69 5.04 -9.77
C THR A 139 4.09 4.36 -8.45
N ASN A 140 3.22 4.46 -7.43
CA ASN A 140 3.48 3.99 -6.07
C ASN A 140 4.75 4.62 -5.45
N TYR A 141 4.97 5.91 -5.74
CA TYR A 141 6.11 6.67 -5.25
C TYR A 141 5.66 8.00 -4.65
N ARG A 142 6.09 8.26 -3.41
CA ARG A 142 5.84 9.52 -2.72
C ARG A 142 7.01 10.44 -2.87
N SER A 143 6.90 11.32 -3.85
CA SER A 143 7.86 12.41 -3.95
C SER A 143 7.51 13.56 -3.02
N ASP A 144 6.27 13.64 -2.53
CA ASP A 144 5.73 14.75 -1.72
C ASP A 144 5.87 16.12 -2.42
N THR A 145 5.77 16.13 -3.75
CA THR A 145 6.01 17.31 -4.61
C THR A 145 4.91 17.54 -5.66
N TYR A 146 3.82 16.78 -5.60
CA TYR A 146 2.72 16.83 -6.57
C TYR A 146 3.19 16.52 -8.00
N ALA A 147 3.68 15.29 -8.18
CA ALA A 147 4.54 14.94 -9.31
C ALA A 147 3.89 15.10 -10.69
N GLN A 148 4.71 15.47 -11.67
CA GLN A 148 4.28 15.67 -13.05
C GLN A 148 4.99 14.69 -14.00
N PRO A 149 4.26 13.99 -14.90
CA PRO A 149 4.87 13.13 -15.91
C PRO A 149 5.93 13.86 -16.74
N GLY A 150 7.15 13.31 -16.73
CA GLY A 150 8.31 13.80 -17.47
C GLY A 150 9.10 14.90 -16.76
N LEU A 151 8.60 15.48 -15.66
CA LEU A 151 9.28 16.58 -14.98
C LEU A 151 10.64 16.17 -14.40
N ALA A 152 10.72 14.97 -13.80
CA ALA A 152 11.98 14.43 -13.29
C ALA A 152 13.02 14.20 -14.40
N ALA A 153 12.55 13.89 -15.61
CA ALA A 153 13.37 13.65 -16.78
C ALA A 153 13.65 14.91 -17.63
N GLY A 154 13.10 16.08 -17.25
CA GLY A 154 13.21 17.31 -18.06
C GLY A 154 12.39 17.28 -19.35
N ALA A 155 11.39 16.41 -19.43
CA ALA A 155 10.54 16.17 -20.60
C ALA A 155 9.05 16.27 -20.22
N MET A 156 8.70 17.23 -19.36
CA MET A 156 7.31 17.49 -19.00
C MET A 156 6.51 17.91 -20.25
N TYR A 157 5.27 17.46 -20.35
CA TYR A 157 4.37 17.79 -21.46
C TYR A 157 4.16 19.31 -21.58
N GLY A 158 3.94 19.80 -22.80
CA GLY A 158 3.60 21.21 -23.09
C GLY A 158 2.09 21.44 -23.16
N ALA A 159 1.32 20.40 -23.49
CA ALA A 159 -0.14 20.40 -23.51
C ALA A 159 -0.69 19.10 -22.89
N ILE A 160 -1.85 19.20 -22.24
CA ILE A 160 -2.53 18.06 -21.62
C ILE A 160 -3.26 17.25 -22.72
N THR A 161 -2.49 16.38 -23.37
CA THR A 161 -2.98 15.45 -24.39
C THR A 161 -2.50 14.03 -24.07
N CYS A 162 -3.23 13.01 -24.55
CA CYS A 162 -2.79 11.62 -24.41
C CYS A 162 -1.38 11.38 -24.98
N ALA A 163 -0.99 12.09 -26.03
CA ALA A 163 0.30 11.91 -26.67
C ALA A 163 1.46 12.43 -25.80
N GLU A 164 1.34 13.66 -25.31
CA GLU A 164 2.42 14.32 -24.58
C GLU A 164 2.54 13.84 -23.14
N VAL A 165 1.43 13.65 -22.43
CA VAL A 165 1.47 13.12 -21.05
C VAL A 165 2.05 11.71 -21.03
N ARG A 166 1.71 10.89 -22.05
CA ARG A 166 2.32 9.57 -22.25
C ARG A 166 3.81 9.66 -22.55
N ALA A 167 4.24 10.62 -23.38
CA ALA A 167 5.66 10.81 -23.68
C ALA A 167 6.45 11.17 -22.42
N GLY A 168 5.93 12.06 -21.58
CA GLY A 168 6.52 12.38 -20.27
C GLY A 168 6.61 11.16 -19.35
N ALA A 169 5.56 10.35 -19.26
CA ALA A 169 5.58 9.11 -18.49
C ALA A 169 6.62 8.09 -19.01
N ILE A 170 6.81 7.99 -20.33
CA ILE A 170 7.87 7.16 -20.93
C ILE A 170 9.26 7.70 -20.54
N ALA A 171 9.46 9.02 -20.54
CA ALA A 171 10.72 9.64 -20.12
C ALA A 171 11.05 9.37 -18.64
N ASP A 172 10.01 9.21 -17.81
CA ASP A 172 10.11 8.76 -16.41
C ASP A 172 10.30 7.24 -16.26
N ALA A 173 10.51 6.52 -17.37
CA ALA A 173 10.73 5.07 -17.46
C ALA A 173 9.49 4.17 -17.25
N LEU A 174 8.27 4.69 -17.44
CA LEU A 174 7.09 3.83 -17.55
C LEU A 174 7.13 3.09 -18.91
N LEU A 175 6.88 1.79 -18.88
CA LEU A 175 6.89 0.96 -20.08
C LEU A 175 5.51 0.99 -20.74
N LEU A 176 5.45 1.35 -22.02
CA LEU A 176 4.19 1.38 -22.76
C LEU A 176 3.60 -0.03 -22.88
N ALA A 177 2.32 -0.18 -22.51
CA ALA A 177 1.60 -1.44 -22.56
C ALA A 177 0.24 -1.26 -23.25
N ALA A 178 0.19 -0.55 -24.38
CA ALA A 178 -1.04 -0.21 -25.08
C ALA A 178 -1.93 -1.41 -25.45
N LYS A 179 -1.32 -2.60 -25.66
CA LYS A 179 -2.03 -3.86 -25.95
C LYS A 179 -2.43 -4.64 -24.70
N ALA A 180 -2.18 -4.12 -23.50
CA ALA A 180 -2.59 -4.78 -22.26
C ALA A 180 -4.11 -4.83 -22.20
N ASN A 181 -4.69 -6.02 -22.23
CA ASN A 181 -6.14 -6.18 -22.11
C ASN A 181 -6.56 -6.27 -20.64
N ASN A 182 -6.24 -5.23 -19.85
CA ASN A 182 -6.50 -5.18 -18.41
C ASN A 182 -5.94 -6.43 -17.67
N ARG A 183 -4.82 -6.99 -18.13
CA ARG A 183 -4.14 -8.15 -17.51
C ARG A 183 -2.92 -7.67 -16.75
N CYS A 184 -2.66 -8.28 -15.59
CA CYS A 184 -1.49 -7.97 -14.78
C CYS A 184 -0.21 -8.34 -15.55
N PRO A 185 0.82 -7.47 -15.55
CA PRO A 185 2.10 -7.83 -16.11
C PRO A 185 2.78 -8.90 -15.23
N LYS A 186 3.78 -9.59 -15.80
CA LYS A 186 4.60 -10.55 -15.04
C LYS A 186 5.46 -9.87 -13.97
N GLU A 187 5.93 -8.67 -14.27
CA GLU A 187 6.77 -7.83 -13.41
C GLU A 187 6.24 -6.39 -13.39
N GLY A 188 6.53 -5.67 -12.31
CA GLY A 188 5.98 -4.34 -12.08
C GLY A 188 4.46 -4.35 -11.86
N HIS A 189 3.81 -3.21 -12.07
CA HIS A 189 2.37 -3.10 -11.95
C HIS A 189 1.74 -2.27 -13.06
N LEU A 190 0.48 -2.57 -13.35
CA LEU A 190 -0.26 -1.92 -14.43
C LEU A 190 -0.86 -0.61 -13.94
N VAL A 191 -0.71 0.43 -14.73
CA VAL A 191 -1.38 1.72 -14.57
C VAL A 191 -2.15 2.08 -15.84
N ALA A 192 -3.14 2.94 -15.73
CA ALA A 192 -3.91 3.45 -16.87
C ALA A 192 -3.89 4.98 -16.87
N LEU A 193 -3.56 5.56 -18.03
CA LEU A 193 -3.63 7.00 -18.27
C LEU A 193 -4.96 7.34 -18.94
N VAL A 194 -5.64 8.34 -18.39
CA VAL A 194 -6.81 8.99 -18.98
C VAL A 194 -6.60 10.49 -18.99
N VAL A 195 -7.26 11.19 -19.91
CA VAL A 195 -7.16 12.64 -20.07
C VAL A 195 -8.54 13.24 -20.23
N GLY A 196 -8.76 14.39 -19.59
CA GLY A 196 -9.79 15.36 -19.96
C GLY A 196 -9.11 16.42 -20.81
N PRO A 197 -9.25 16.39 -22.14
CA PRO A 197 -8.42 17.19 -23.04
C PRO A 197 -8.44 18.68 -22.71
N GLY A 198 -7.24 19.28 -22.58
CA GLY A 198 -7.08 20.70 -22.24
C GLY A 198 -7.41 21.08 -20.78
N TRP A 199 -7.77 20.11 -19.94
CA TRP A 199 -8.12 20.33 -18.53
C TRP A 199 -7.16 19.63 -17.58
N ASP A 200 -7.14 18.29 -17.58
CA ASP A 200 -6.36 17.52 -16.62
C ASP A 200 -6.05 16.09 -17.14
N PHE A 201 -5.04 15.45 -16.55
CA PHE A 201 -4.75 14.03 -16.75
C PHE A 201 -5.00 13.26 -15.46
N HIS A 202 -5.26 11.96 -15.57
CA HIS A 202 -5.47 11.13 -14.40
C HIS A 202 -4.95 9.71 -14.57
N TRP A 203 -4.53 9.13 -13.45
CA TRP A 203 -3.91 7.82 -13.40
C TRP A 203 -4.66 6.87 -12.46
N TYR A 204 -4.90 5.66 -12.96
CA TYR A 204 -5.37 4.53 -12.16
C TYR A 204 -4.26 3.51 -11.97
N ARG A 205 -4.30 2.80 -10.84
CA ARG A 205 -3.36 1.72 -10.51
C ARG A 205 -4.12 0.41 -10.31
N LYS A 206 -3.63 -0.67 -10.92
CA LYS A 206 -4.21 -1.99 -10.72
C LYS A 206 -3.70 -2.61 -9.43
N GLY A 207 -4.62 -3.03 -8.55
CA GLY A 207 -4.33 -3.67 -7.27
C GLY A 207 -4.16 -5.19 -7.37
N ARG A 208 -3.65 -5.81 -6.29
CA ARG A 208 -3.43 -7.26 -6.20
C ARG A 208 -4.70 -8.09 -6.37
N ASN A 209 -5.83 -7.55 -5.96
CA ASN A 209 -7.17 -8.15 -6.08
C ASN A 209 -7.74 -8.08 -7.50
N GLY A 210 -7.07 -7.41 -8.45
CA GLY A 210 -7.51 -7.26 -9.83
C GLY A 210 -8.43 -6.06 -10.09
N TYR A 211 -8.84 -5.35 -9.04
CA TYR A 211 -9.54 -4.07 -9.15
C TYR A 211 -8.55 -2.93 -9.34
N TRP A 212 -9.09 -1.74 -9.63
CA TRP A 212 -8.33 -0.52 -9.83
C TRP A 212 -8.63 0.48 -8.73
N THR A 213 -7.63 1.28 -8.42
CA THR A 213 -7.69 2.33 -7.40
C THR A 213 -7.02 3.59 -7.94
N HIS A 214 -7.33 4.74 -7.37
CA HIS A 214 -6.77 6.02 -7.80
C HIS A 214 -6.77 7.06 -6.68
N LYS A 215 -6.15 8.21 -6.94
CA LYS A 215 -6.13 9.36 -6.04
C LYS A 215 -6.29 10.65 -6.85
N PRO A 216 -7.52 11.19 -6.99
CA PRO A 216 -7.73 12.43 -7.75
C PRO A 216 -7.06 13.63 -7.07
N GLY A 217 -5.95 14.12 -7.62
CA GLY A 217 -5.19 15.23 -7.04
C GLY A 217 -4.94 15.10 -5.53
N GLY A 218 -5.26 16.16 -4.78
CA GLY A 218 -5.17 16.18 -3.32
C GLY A 218 -6.25 15.38 -2.57
N THR A 219 -7.26 14.82 -3.24
CA THR A 219 -8.34 14.08 -2.54
C THR A 219 -7.87 12.73 -1.99
N PRO A 220 -8.62 12.08 -1.08
CA PRO A 220 -8.27 10.75 -0.58
C PRO A 220 -8.16 9.71 -1.71
N ALA A 221 -7.16 8.83 -1.61
CA ALA A 221 -7.08 7.63 -2.44
C ALA A 221 -8.31 6.75 -2.20
N THR A 222 -8.87 6.23 -3.29
CA THR A 222 -10.14 5.50 -3.31
C THR A 222 -10.13 4.34 -4.31
N ASP A 223 -10.99 3.35 -4.07
CA ASP A 223 -11.28 2.23 -4.98
C ASP A 223 -12.60 2.42 -5.76
N ARG A 224 -13.18 3.62 -5.70
CA ARG A 224 -14.48 3.99 -6.27
C ARG A 224 -14.35 4.95 -7.43
N ASP A 225 -15.11 4.72 -8.49
CA ASP A 225 -15.27 5.68 -9.59
C ASP A 225 -16.15 6.88 -9.19
N ASN A 226 -16.41 7.80 -10.13
CA ASN A 226 -17.19 9.01 -9.87
C ASN A 226 -18.68 8.73 -9.55
N SER A 227 -19.17 7.53 -9.83
CA SER A 227 -20.51 7.06 -9.47
C SER A 227 -20.54 6.25 -8.17
N GLY A 228 -19.40 6.08 -7.49
CA GLY A 228 -19.31 5.33 -6.23
C GLY A 228 -19.16 3.80 -6.40
N HIS A 229 -18.92 3.32 -7.62
CA HIS A 229 -18.77 1.90 -7.92
C HIS A 229 -17.31 1.45 -7.88
N LEU A 230 -17.08 0.17 -7.56
CA LEU A 230 -15.73 -0.42 -7.63
C LEU A 230 -15.21 -0.43 -9.07
N ILE A 231 -13.94 -0.07 -9.24
CA ILE A 231 -13.34 0.06 -10.57
C ILE A 231 -12.78 -1.29 -11.03
N THR A 232 -13.46 -1.94 -11.98
CA THR A 232 -12.98 -3.21 -12.60
C THR A 232 -12.13 -2.97 -13.85
N ASP A 233 -12.41 -1.89 -14.58
CA ASP A 233 -11.69 -1.48 -15.79
C ASP A 233 -11.79 0.04 -16.00
N PRO A 234 -10.68 0.80 -16.00
CA PRO A 234 -10.70 2.24 -16.24
C PRO A 234 -11.29 2.65 -17.58
N ARG A 235 -11.35 1.75 -18.57
CA ARG A 235 -11.95 2.03 -19.88
C ARG A 235 -13.47 2.21 -19.82
N THR A 236 -14.13 1.55 -18.86
CA THR A 236 -15.59 1.51 -18.73
C THR A 236 -16.11 2.10 -17.42
N ALA A 237 -15.22 2.53 -16.53
CA ALA A 237 -15.58 3.17 -15.28
C ALA A 237 -16.11 4.59 -15.51
N ASP A 238 -16.87 5.11 -14.55
CA ASP A 238 -17.24 6.53 -14.56
C ASP A 238 -16.04 7.40 -14.19
N ARG A 239 -15.44 8.02 -15.21
CA ARG A 239 -14.27 8.89 -15.05
C ARG A 239 -14.65 10.37 -14.95
N GLY A 240 -15.94 10.72 -14.89
CA GLY A 240 -16.38 12.12 -14.98
C GLY A 240 -15.77 12.83 -16.20
N GLY A 241 -15.08 13.94 -15.95
CA GLY A 241 -14.51 14.81 -17.00
C GLY A 241 -13.34 14.23 -17.80
N TYR A 242 -12.74 13.10 -17.38
CA TYR A 242 -11.67 12.47 -18.17
C TYR A 242 -12.28 11.60 -19.28
N THR A 243 -12.58 12.21 -20.42
CA THR A 243 -13.27 11.53 -21.54
C THR A 243 -12.38 10.54 -22.29
N ASP A 244 -11.08 10.78 -22.33
CA ASP A 244 -10.18 10.07 -23.25
C ASP A 244 -9.41 8.99 -22.51
N PHE A 245 -9.57 7.73 -22.91
CA PHE A 245 -8.70 6.66 -22.44
C PHE A 245 -7.46 6.60 -23.33
N CYS A 246 -6.29 6.84 -22.77
CA CYS A 246 -5.07 6.99 -23.56
C CYS A 246 -4.33 5.67 -23.75
N THR A 247 -3.94 5.01 -22.66
CA THR A 247 -3.16 3.77 -22.71
C THR A 247 -3.08 3.11 -21.34
N PHE A 248 -2.78 1.81 -21.34
CA PHE A 248 -2.13 1.15 -20.20
C PHE A 248 -0.61 1.29 -20.28
N MET A 249 0.05 1.28 -19.12
CA MET A 249 1.50 1.27 -18.98
C MET A 249 1.91 0.39 -17.80
N VAL A 250 3.18 0.00 -17.73
CA VAL A 250 3.76 -0.76 -16.63
C VAL A 250 4.79 0.08 -15.91
N VAL A 251 4.65 0.17 -14.58
CA VAL A 251 5.64 0.78 -13.69
C VAL A 251 6.53 -0.34 -13.15
N MET A 252 7.83 -0.26 -13.45
CA MET A 252 8.83 -1.15 -12.88
C MET A 252 9.31 -0.56 -11.55
N HIS A 253 9.14 -1.31 -10.45
CA HIS A 253 9.52 -0.81 -9.13
C HIS A 253 11.01 -0.47 -9.04
N GLY A 254 11.34 0.70 -8.51
CA GLY A 254 12.73 1.16 -8.35
C GLY A 254 13.37 1.74 -9.61
N HIS A 255 12.68 1.77 -10.75
CA HIS A 255 13.20 2.33 -12.01
C HIS A 255 12.56 3.67 -12.39
N VAL A 256 11.38 3.97 -11.83
CA VAL A 256 10.62 5.17 -12.16
C VAL A 256 11.31 6.43 -11.64
N LYS A 257 11.30 7.50 -12.45
CA LYS A 257 11.78 8.83 -12.05
C LYS A 257 10.55 9.69 -11.75
N VAL A 258 10.44 10.18 -10.52
CA VAL A 258 9.29 10.98 -10.08
C VAL A 258 9.80 12.19 -9.31
N LYS A 259 9.31 13.37 -9.68
CA LYS A 259 9.63 14.66 -9.09
C LYS A 259 8.39 15.53 -9.12
#